data_AF-A0A0M1JC19-F1
#
_entry.id   AF-A0A0M1JC19-F1
#
_cell.length_a   1.000
_cell.length_b   1.000
_cell.length_c   1.000
_cell.angle_alpha   90.00
_cell.angle_beta   90.00
_cell.angle_gamma   90.00
#
_symmetry.space_group_name_H-M   'P 1'
#
loop_
_entity.id
_entity.type
_entity.pdbx_description
1 polymer ?
#
loop_
_entity_poly.entity_id
_entity_poly.type
_entity_poly.pdbx_seq_one_letter_code
_entity_poly.pdbx_strand_id
1 'polypeptide(L)'
;MSQQLIKVPPTKNTLLKLKKQVVFLEEGHDLLERKRDLLTRLVYERVGAYRKLRDETRDAMKEAYKWLSISILKQGNRSLRQAAFGTVPMLSVSILPKRSLGVEYPSITSERLPLKP
;
A
#
# COMPACT_ATOMS: atom_id res chain seq x y z
N MET A 1 42.49 8.33 2.84
CA MET A 1 41.24 8.48 2.05
C MET A 1 41.39 9.70 1.16
N SER A 2 41.46 9.50 -0.15
CA SER A 2 41.63 10.54 -1.15
C SER A 2 40.45 11.51 -1.11
N GLN A 3 40.69 12.74 -0.65
CA GLN A 3 39.71 13.82 -0.70
C GLN A 3 39.35 14.06 -2.17
N GLN A 4 38.15 13.65 -2.58
CA GLN A 4 37.62 14.05 -3.89
C GLN A 4 37.42 15.56 -3.86
N LEU A 5 38.36 16.26 -4.48
CA LEU A 5 38.30 17.72 -4.64
C LEU A 5 37.11 18.06 -5.54
N ILE A 6 36.19 18.85 -5.01
CA ILE A 6 35.08 19.39 -5.79
C ILE A 6 35.71 20.31 -6.85
N LYS A 7 35.45 20.05 -8.14
CA LYS A 7 35.93 20.88 -9.26
C LYS A 7 35.20 22.22 -9.27
N VAL A 8 35.68 23.16 -8.46
CA VAL A 8 35.15 24.52 -8.37
C VAL A 8 36.29 25.53 -8.26
N PRO A 9 36.13 26.73 -8.84
CA PRO A 9 37.16 27.75 -8.77
C PRO A 9 37.39 28.18 -7.30
N PRO A 10 38.65 28.26 -6.84
CA PRO A 10 39.01 28.50 -5.44
C PRO A 10 38.85 29.99 -5.07
N THR A 11 37.63 30.52 -5.18
CA THR A 11 37.31 31.90 -4.84
C THR A 11 36.60 31.98 -3.48
N LYS A 12 36.76 33.10 -2.76
CA LYS A 12 36.05 33.37 -1.51
C LYS A 12 34.53 33.27 -1.67
N ASN A 13 34.00 33.70 -2.82
CA ASN A 13 32.56 33.63 -3.11
C ASN A 13 32.09 32.16 -3.24
N THR A 14 32.87 31.31 -3.90
CA THR A 14 32.59 29.86 -3.98
C THR A 14 32.57 29.21 -2.60
N LEU A 15 33.55 29.53 -1.74
CA LEU A 15 33.63 29.00 -0.37
C LEU A 15 32.40 29.36 0.46
N LEU A 16 31.95 30.62 0.40
CA LEU A 16 30.77 31.08 1.13
C LEU A 16 29.49 30.39 0.66
N LYS A 17 29.34 30.16 -0.66
CA LYS A 17 28.20 29.41 -1.21
C LYS A 17 28.22 27.94 -0.76
N LEU A 18 29.37 27.28 -0.84
CA LEU A 18 29.52 25.89 -0.41
C LEU A 18 29.24 25.70 1.08
N LYS A 19 29.72 26.61 1.94
CA LYS A 19 29.40 26.55 3.38
C LYS A 19 27.90 26.62 3.65
N LYS A 20 27.18 27.52 2.97
CA LYS A 20 25.71 27.61 3.08
C LYS A 20 25.04 26.33 2.57
N GLN A 21 25.55 25.76 1.48
CA GLN A 21 25.02 24.52 0.91
C GLN A 21 25.24 23.32 1.85
N VAL A 22 26.39 23.23 2.52
CA VAL A 22 26.66 22.17 3.50
C VAL A 22 25.65 22.23 4.65
N VAL A 23 25.44 23.40 5.26
CA VAL A 23 24.46 23.54 6.35
C VAL A 23 23.05 23.16 5.88
N PHE A 24 22.64 23.60 4.69
CA PHE A 24 21.35 23.22 4.12
C PHE A 24 21.23 21.70 3.85
N LEU A 25 22.31 21.05 3.41
CA LEU A 25 22.32 19.61 3.17
C LEU A 25 22.27 18.81 4.47
N GLU A 26 22.94 19.28 5.53
CA GLU A 26 22.88 18.68 6.87
C GLU A 26 21.44 18.76 7.42
N GLU A 27 20.81 19.94 7.36
CA GLU A 27 19.41 20.12 7.77
C GLU A 27 18.43 19.29 6.92
N GLY A 28 18.68 19.22 5.61
CA GLY A 28 17.88 18.42 4.68
C GLY A 28 18.01 16.91 4.96
N HIS A 29 19.20 16.45 5.32
CA HIS A 29 19.45 15.07 5.71
C HIS A 29 18.67 14.70 6.97
N ASP A 30 18.76 15.53 8.01
CA ASP A 30 18.03 15.34 9.27
C ASP A 30 16.51 15.28 9.03
N LEU A 31 15.98 16.14 8.15
CA LEU A 31 14.56 16.15 7.81
C LEU A 31 14.14 14.86 7.09
N LEU A 32 14.96 14.37 6.16
CA LEU A 32 14.70 13.12 5.44
C LEU A 32 14.80 11.90 6.35
N GLU A 33 15.72 11.90 7.31
CA GLU A 33 15.84 10.83 8.28
C GLU A 33 14.60 10.76 9.20
N ARG A 34 14.13 11.91 9.70
CA ARG A 34 12.85 11.98 10.45
C ARG A 34 11.66 11.50 9.62
N LYS A 35 11.61 11.89 8.33
CA LYS A 35 10.56 11.42 7.41
C LYS A 35 10.61 9.90 7.23
N ARG A 36 11.80 9.33 7.06
CA ARG A 36 12.01 7.88 6.94
C ARG A 36 11.48 7.17 8.18
N ASP A 37 11.87 7.62 9.37
CA ASP A 37 11.50 6.97 10.62
C ASP A 37 9.98 6.96 10.85
N LEU A 38 9.29 8.06 10.53
CA LEU A 38 7.82 8.14 10.60
C LEU A 38 7.13 7.21 9.59
N LEU A 39 7.60 7.19 8.34
CA LEU A 39 7.07 6.30 7.31
C LEU A 39 7.29 4.83 7.68
N THR A 40 8.47 4.49 8.18
CA THR A 40 8.80 3.14 8.62
C THR A 40 7.87 2.68 9.75
N ARG A 41 7.60 3.53 10.75
CA ARG A 41 6.62 3.22 11.81
C ARG A 41 5.22 2.95 11.26
N LEU A 42 4.73 3.81 10.36
CA LEU A 42 3.42 3.61 9.71
C LEU A 42 3.35 2.29 8.92
N VAL A 43 4.42 1.95 8.19
CA VAL A 43 4.49 0.68 7.47
C VAL A 43 4.42 -0.50 8.43
N TYR A 44 5.21 -0.50 9.51
CA TYR A 44 5.19 -1.58 10.48
C TYR A 44 3.83 -1.76 11.17
N GLU A 45 3.16 -0.66 11.53
CA GLU A 45 1.80 -0.69 12.08
C GLU A 45 0.82 -1.38 11.12
N ARG A 46 0.91 -1.06 9.82
CA ARG A 46 0.01 -1.62 8.79
C ARG A 46 0.37 -3.05 8.40
N VAL A 47 1.64 -3.42 8.37
CA VAL A 47 2.10 -4.77 8.03
C VAL A 47 1.59 -5.79 9.04
N GLY A 48 1.54 -5.44 10.33
CA GLY A 48 0.96 -6.30 11.36
C GLY A 48 -0.52 -6.62 11.10
N ALA A 49 -1.32 -5.59 10.84
CA ALA A 49 -2.74 -5.75 10.50
C ALA A 49 -2.94 -6.52 9.19
N TYR A 50 -2.11 -6.25 8.18
CA TYR A 50 -2.15 -6.95 6.88
C TYR A 50 -1.93 -8.45 7.04
N ARG A 51 -0.94 -8.88 7.84
CA ARG A 51 -0.65 -10.31 8.04
C ARG A 51 -1.84 -11.05 8.65
N LYS A 52 -2.44 -10.49 9.71
CA LYS A 52 -3.63 -11.06 10.35
C LYS A 52 -4.80 -11.16 9.38
N LEU A 53 -5.13 -10.07 8.69
CA LEU A 53 -6.23 -10.04 7.73
C LEU A 53 -6.00 -11.03 6.59
N ARG A 54 -4.76 -11.19 6.13
CA ARG A 54 -4.42 -12.14 5.07
C ARG A 54 -4.67 -13.59 5.49
N ASP A 55 -4.30 -13.94 6.72
CA ASP A 55 -4.50 -15.29 7.24
C ASP A 55 -5.99 -15.58 7.45
N GLU A 56 -6.74 -14.65 8.07
CA GLU A 56 -8.19 -14.74 8.21
C GLU A 56 -8.90 -14.88 6.85
N THR A 57 -8.51 -14.06 5.87
CA THR A 57 -9.06 -14.12 4.51
C THR A 57 -8.77 -15.46 3.85
N ARG A 58 -7.57 -16.01 4.06
CA ARG A 58 -7.16 -17.30 3.50
C ARG A 58 -8.01 -18.43 4.06
N ASP A 59 -8.28 -18.43 5.36
CA ASP A 59 -9.08 -19.47 5.99
C ASP A 59 -10.56 -19.37 5.60
N ALA A 60 -11.12 -18.16 5.54
CA ALA A 60 -12.47 -17.94 5.02
C ALA A 60 -12.61 -18.40 3.55
N MET A 61 -11.60 -18.15 2.71
CA MET A 61 -11.59 -18.62 1.33
C MET A 61 -11.55 -20.15 1.23
N LYS A 62 -10.72 -20.83 2.04
CA LYS A 62 -10.69 -22.30 2.07
C LYS A 62 -12.07 -22.87 2.39
N GLU A 63 -12.76 -22.30 3.38
CA GLU A 63 -14.10 -22.73 3.75
C GLU A 63 -15.11 -22.47 2.63
N ALA A 64 -15.08 -21.28 2.02
CA ALA A 64 -15.95 -20.95 0.89
C ALA A 64 -15.76 -21.92 -0.30
N TYR A 65 -14.51 -22.26 -0.65
CA TYR A 65 -14.22 -23.22 -1.71
C TYR A 65 -14.65 -24.65 -1.35
N LYS A 66 -14.56 -25.04 -0.08
CA LYS A 66 -15.09 -26.33 0.40
C LYS A 66 -16.59 -26.41 0.18
N TRP A 67 -17.34 -25.38 0.59
CA TRP A 67 -18.79 -25.32 0.39
C TRP A 67 -19.16 -25.29 -1.10
N LEU A 68 -18.43 -24.52 -1.90
CA LEU A 68 -18.62 -24.50 -3.36
C LEU A 68 -18.44 -25.90 -3.97
N SER A 69 -17.41 -26.64 -3.55
CA SER A 69 -17.15 -28.00 -4.03
C SER A 69 -18.30 -28.95 -3.68
N ILE A 70 -18.81 -28.89 -2.46
CA ILE A 70 -19.99 -29.67 -2.03
C ILE A 70 -21.22 -29.31 -2.86
N SER A 71 -21.46 -28.03 -3.11
CA SER A 71 -22.59 -27.56 -3.93
C SER A 71 -22.48 -28.05 -5.38
N ILE A 72 -21.28 -28.04 -5.96
CA ILE A 72 -21.03 -28.58 -7.31
C ILE A 72 -21.32 -30.09 -7.34
N LEU A 73 -20.91 -30.84 -6.31
CA LEU A 73 -21.18 -32.28 -6.21
C LEU A 73 -22.68 -32.60 -6.08
N LYS A 74 -23.44 -31.75 -5.37
CA LYS A 74 -24.88 -31.94 -5.15
C LYS A 74 -25.75 -31.51 -6.34
N GLN A 75 -25.46 -30.35 -6.92
CA GLN A 75 -26.34 -29.70 -7.91
C GLN A 75 -25.84 -29.86 -9.35
N GLY A 76 -24.57 -30.25 -9.53
CA GLY A 76 -23.89 -30.30 -10.82
C GLY A 76 -23.37 -28.93 -11.28
N ASN A 77 -22.34 -28.92 -12.12
CA ASN A 77 -21.68 -27.69 -12.58
C ASN A 77 -22.60 -26.80 -13.46
N ARG A 78 -23.45 -27.42 -14.29
CA ARG A 78 -24.29 -26.70 -15.27
C ARG A 78 -25.35 -25.84 -14.60
N SER A 79 -26.04 -26.36 -13.58
CA SER A 79 -27.08 -25.64 -12.84
C SER A 79 -26.47 -24.46 -12.06
N LEU A 80 -25.31 -24.66 -11.43
CA LEU A 80 -24.62 -23.62 -10.66
C LEU A 80 -24.15 -22.46 -11.56
N ARG A 81 -23.65 -22.77 -12.76
CA ARG A 81 -23.28 -21.73 -13.75
C ARG A 81 -24.48 -20.93 -14.22
N GLN A 82 -25.62 -21.59 -14.45
CA GLN A 82 -26.86 -20.89 -14.82
C GLN A 82 -27.32 -19.93 -13.72
N ALA A 83 -27.24 -20.34 -12.45
CA ALA A 83 -27.56 -19.47 -11.31
C ALA A 83 -26.59 -18.27 -11.20
N ALA A 84 -25.29 -18.49 -11.48
CA ALA A 84 -24.30 -17.43 -11.43
C ALA A 84 -24.55 -16.32 -12.47
N PHE A 85 -25.06 -16.65 -13.67
CA PHE A 85 -25.36 -15.65 -14.70
C PHE A 85 -26.47 -14.66 -14.32
N GLY A 86 -27.41 -15.06 -13.47
CA GLY A 86 -28.48 -14.18 -12.97
C GLY A 86 -28.07 -13.30 -11.79
N THR A 87 -26.85 -13.48 -11.26
CA THR A 87 -26.42 -12.82 -10.03
C THR A 87 -25.88 -11.42 -10.32
N VAL A 88 -26.44 -10.41 -9.67
CA VAL A 88 -25.93 -9.03 -9.70
C VAL A 88 -24.75 -8.84 -8.73
N PRO A 89 -23.83 -7.89 -8.99
CA PRO A 89 -22.75 -7.57 -8.06
C PRO A 89 -23.30 -7.22 -6.67
N MET A 90 -22.80 -7.92 -5.65
CA MET A 90 -23.21 -7.74 -4.24
C MET A 90 -22.32 -6.75 -3.49
N LEU A 91 -21.24 -6.28 -4.12
CA LEU A 91 -20.23 -5.44 -3.51
C LEU A 91 -19.92 -4.25 -4.42
N SER A 92 -20.10 -3.04 -3.88
CA SER A 92 -19.57 -1.82 -4.49
C SER A 92 -18.18 -1.57 -3.91
N VAL A 93 -17.20 -1.33 -4.78
CA VAL A 93 -15.82 -1.06 -4.36
C VAL A 93 -15.38 0.27 -4.97
N SER A 94 -14.95 1.20 -4.13
CA SER A 94 -14.36 2.46 -4.55
C SER A 94 -12.90 2.53 -4.11
N ILE A 95 -12.03 2.97 -5.03
CA ILE A 95 -10.59 3.13 -4.78
C ILE A 95 -10.29 4.61 -4.87
N LEU A 96 -9.91 5.21 -3.74
CA LEU A 96 -9.59 6.62 -3.64
C LEU A 96 -8.11 6.79 -3.24
N PRO A 97 -7.35 7.66 -3.92
CA PRO A 97 -5.98 7.94 -3.53
C PRO A 97 -5.95 8.66 -2.17
N LYS A 98 -5.13 8.16 -1.26
CA LYS A 98 -4.86 8.78 0.04
C LYS A 98 -3.41 9.22 0.09
N ARG A 99 -3.15 10.41 0.65
CA ARG A 99 -1.81 10.96 0.80
C ARG A 99 -1.43 11.01 2.27
N SER A 100 -0.23 10.54 2.61
CA SER A 100 0.37 10.73 3.92
C SER A 100 1.87 10.94 3.78
N LEU A 101 2.42 11.92 4.51
CA LEU A 101 3.86 12.24 4.52
C LEU A 101 4.47 12.37 3.09
N GLY A 102 3.71 12.91 2.14
CA GLY A 102 4.15 13.08 0.75
C GLY A 102 4.26 11.80 -0.07
N VAL A 103 3.63 10.70 0.37
CA VAL A 103 3.46 9.46 -0.39
C VAL A 103 1.97 9.24 -0.65
N GLU A 104 1.63 8.89 -1.88
CA GLU A 104 0.27 8.57 -2.31
C GLU A 104 0.09 7.05 -2.37
N TYR A 105 -1.00 6.54 -1.81
CA TYR A 105 -1.36 5.13 -1.81
C TYR A 105 -2.86 4.93 -1.94
N PRO A 106 -3.33 3.83 -2.55
CA PRO A 106 -4.75 3.59 -2.72
C PRO A 106 -5.42 3.23 -1.38
N SER A 107 -6.56 3.83 -1.12
CA SER A 107 -7.49 3.46 -0.07
C SER A 107 -8.71 2.79 -0.71
N ILE A 108 -9.07 1.60 -0.23
CA ILE A 108 -10.20 0.83 -0.76
C ILE A 108 -11.34 0.91 0.25
N THR A 109 -12.50 1.37 -0.21
CA THR A 109 -13.75 1.33 0.57
C THR A 109 -14.71 0.38 -0.14
N SER A 110 -15.33 -0.52 0.62
CA SER A 110 -16.28 -1.50 0.08
C SER A 110 -17.61 -1.41 0.82
N GLU A 111 -18.70 -1.33 0.07
CA GLU A 111 -20.06 -1.33 0.60
C GLU A 111 -20.82 -2.56 0.09
N ARG A 112 -21.49 -3.27 1.01
CA ARG A 112 -22.36 -4.39 0.64
C ARG A 112 -23.66 -3.85 0.08
N LEU A 113 -23.99 -4.26 -1.14
CA LEU A 113 -25.26 -3.94 -1.77
C LEU A 113 -26.33 -4.90 -1.25
N PRO A 114 -27.59 -4.45 -1.12
CA PRO A 114 -28.69 -5.30 -0.69
C PRO A 114 -28.88 -6.46 -1.66
N LEU A 115 -29.10 -7.65 -1.10
CA LEU A 115 -29.46 -8.83 -1.87
C LEU A 115 -30.78 -8.58 -2.58
N LYS A 116 -30.74 -8.46 -3.91
CA LYS A 116 -31.96 -8.57 -4.71
C LYS A 116 -32.24 -10.06 -4.91
N PRO A 117 -33.46 -10.53 -4.59
CA PRO A 117 -33.85 -11.93 -4.75
C PRO A 117 -33.78 -12.39 -6.22
#